data_AF-U7QQK2-F1
#
_entry.id   AF-U7QQK2-F1
#
_cell.length_a   1.000
_cell.length_b   1.000
_cell.length_c   1.000
_cell.angle_alpha   90.00
_cell.angle_beta   90.00
_cell.angle_gamma   90.00
#
_symmetry.space_group_name_H-M   'P 1'
#
loop_
_entity.id
_entity.type
_entity.pdbx_description
1 polymer ?
#
loop_
_entity_poly.entity_id
_entity_poly.type
_entity_poly.pdbx_seq_one_letter_code
_entity_poly.pdbx_strand_id
1 'polypeptide(L)'
;RIRDGRMVRLIRQWVTVGIVDEHGHRQKSHCGTPQGAVISPLLANIYLHYSFDLWLNAWRKQAQGEVVMIRYADDAVLGFQKHQDARACQSLLQRRLMQFGLKVHPAKTRLVRFGRSALKQYEERPERGKPGTFDFLGFTHYIGRLHTGKDAVMRKTQRKRRQTQLKRIKQGLRQRLHNRPEETGQWLKRVVEGHINDYGVPFNSRALCQFVEEVKRMWLKSLRRRSQRHKMT
;
A
#
# COMPACT_ATOMS: atom_id res chain seq x y z
N ARG A 1 22.49 -21.83 10.26
CA ARG A 1 23.19 -22.34 9.05
C ARG A 1 22.39 -23.55 8.56
N ILE A 2 21.88 -23.55 7.32
CA ILE A 2 21.09 -24.67 6.79
C ILE A 2 22.05 -25.82 6.51
N ARG A 3 21.85 -26.98 7.15
CA ARG A 3 22.72 -28.17 7.01
C ARG A 3 22.38 -29.02 5.78
N ASP A 4 21.21 -28.83 5.17
CA ASP A 4 20.76 -29.58 4.00
C ASP A 4 21.23 -28.94 2.68
N GLY A 5 22.21 -29.56 2.04
CA GLY A 5 22.75 -29.12 0.75
C GLY A 5 21.78 -29.30 -0.44
N ARG A 6 20.82 -30.24 -0.36
CA ARG A 6 19.84 -30.48 -1.44
C ARG A 6 18.84 -29.33 -1.51
N MET A 7 18.36 -28.89 -0.36
CA MET A 7 17.48 -27.72 -0.24
C MET A 7 18.15 -26.45 -0.73
N VAL A 8 19.43 -26.23 -0.38
CA VAL A 8 20.21 -25.08 -0.89
C VAL A 8 20.36 -25.15 -2.41
N ARG A 9 20.55 -26.34 -2.98
CA ARG A 9 20.65 -26.53 -4.42
C ARG A 9 19.33 -26.21 -5.14
N LEU A 10 18.19 -26.64 -4.58
CA LEU A 10 16.85 -26.33 -5.09
C LEU A 10 16.57 -24.82 -5.04
N ILE A 11 16.89 -24.15 -3.92
CA ILE A 11 16.73 -22.70 -3.81
C ILE A 11 17.60 -21.98 -4.84
N ARG A 12 18.85 -22.42 -5.03
CA ARG A 12 19.72 -21.88 -6.09
C ARG A 12 19.10 -22.05 -7.47
N GLN A 13 18.58 -23.24 -7.79
CA GLN A 13 17.90 -23.47 -9.05
C GLN A 13 16.73 -22.49 -9.24
N TRP A 14 15.84 -22.34 -8.25
CA TRP A 14 14.71 -21.42 -8.31
C TRP A 14 15.11 -19.94 -8.50
N VAL A 15 16.20 -19.50 -7.88
CA VAL A 15 16.71 -18.12 -8.04
C VAL A 15 17.41 -17.92 -9.38
N THR A 16 18.05 -18.97 -9.92
CA THR A 16 18.81 -18.91 -11.18
C THR A 16 17.97 -19.19 -12.43
N VAL A 17 16.73 -19.70 -12.28
CA VAL A 17 15.83 -19.89 -13.44
C VAL A 17 15.65 -18.56 -14.16
N GLY A 18 16.01 -18.54 -15.44
CA GLY A 18 15.87 -17.38 -16.31
C GLY A 18 14.41 -17.01 -16.58
N ILE A 19 14.18 -15.76 -16.92
CA ILE A 19 12.87 -15.28 -17.38
C ILE A 19 12.76 -15.63 -18.86
N VAL A 20 11.64 -16.21 -19.28
CA VAL A 20 11.31 -16.39 -20.69
C VAL A 20 10.59 -15.12 -21.14
N ASP A 21 11.13 -14.44 -22.15
CA ASP A 21 10.48 -13.25 -22.72
C ASP A 21 9.25 -13.63 -23.56
N GLU A 22 8.46 -12.63 -23.98
CA GLU A 22 7.24 -12.81 -24.79
C GLU A 22 7.52 -13.46 -26.16
N HIS A 23 8.79 -13.58 -26.54
CA HIS A 23 9.26 -14.19 -27.79
C HIS A 23 9.90 -15.57 -27.59
N GLY A 24 9.88 -16.12 -26.37
CA GLY A 24 10.38 -17.46 -26.07
C GLY A 24 11.88 -17.55 -25.77
N HIS A 25 12.61 -16.44 -25.70
CA HIS A 25 14.02 -16.46 -25.37
C HIS A 25 14.23 -16.55 -23.86
N ARG A 26 15.12 -17.45 -23.44
CA ARG A 26 15.56 -17.58 -22.04
C ARG A 26 16.62 -16.52 -21.72
N GLN A 27 16.24 -15.48 -20.99
CA GLN A 27 17.20 -14.55 -20.41
C GLN A 27 17.65 -15.07 -19.04
N LYS A 28 18.96 -15.22 -18.82
CA LYS A 28 19.49 -15.53 -17.49
C LYS A 28 19.11 -14.40 -16.53
N SER A 29 18.46 -14.73 -15.41
CA SER A 29 18.13 -13.74 -14.38
C SER A 29 19.43 -13.35 -13.65
N HIS A 30 19.95 -12.16 -13.94
CA HIS A 30 21.16 -11.65 -13.29
C HIS A 30 20.85 -11.01 -11.92
N CYS A 31 19.60 -10.67 -11.63
CA CYS A 31 19.18 -10.11 -10.34
C CYS A 31 17.69 -10.34 -10.08
N GLY A 32 17.36 -10.83 -8.88
CA GLY A 32 15.97 -11.06 -8.44
C GLY A 32 15.42 -12.44 -8.75
N THR A 33 14.42 -12.85 -7.98
CA THR A 33 13.61 -14.06 -8.22
C THR A 33 12.60 -13.81 -9.33
N PRO A 34 12.31 -14.79 -10.21
CA PRO A 34 11.27 -14.64 -11.24
C PRO A 34 9.94 -14.17 -10.63
N GLN A 35 9.34 -13.12 -11.21
CA GLN A 35 7.99 -12.68 -10.84
C GLN A 35 7.00 -13.77 -11.23
N GLY A 36 6.35 -14.39 -10.24
CA GLY A 36 5.40 -15.49 -10.45
C GLY A 36 5.85 -16.85 -9.93
N ALA A 37 7.11 -17.01 -9.52
CA ALA A 37 7.49 -18.22 -8.79
C ALA A 37 6.85 -18.22 -7.39
N VAL A 38 6.12 -19.30 -7.06
CA VAL A 38 5.32 -19.44 -5.83
C VAL A 38 6.15 -19.22 -4.56
N ILE A 39 7.45 -19.55 -4.59
CA ILE A 39 8.33 -19.40 -3.44
C ILE A 39 8.93 -18.00 -3.26
N SER A 40 8.89 -17.15 -4.29
CA SER A 40 9.51 -15.82 -4.26
C SER A 40 9.06 -14.96 -3.07
N PRO A 41 7.76 -14.89 -2.70
CA PRO A 41 7.32 -14.12 -1.54
C PRO A 41 7.92 -14.63 -0.21
N LEU A 42 8.11 -15.94 -0.07
CA LEU A 42 8.71 -16.54 1.12
C LEU A 42 10.20 -16.18 1.21
N LEU A 43 10.94 -16.36 0.11
CA LEU A 43 12.37 -16.03 0.06
C LEU A 43 12.62 -14.54 0.32
N ALA A 44 11.80 -13.66 -0.27
CA ALA A 44 11.88 -12.23 -0.02
C ALA A 44 11.65 -11.88 1.45
N ASN A 45 10.65 -12.49 2.10
CA ASN A 45 10.40 -12.26 3.52
C ASN A 45 11.51 -12.80 4.43
N ILE A 46 12.07 -13.98 4.13
CA ILE A 46 13.24 -14.50 4.86
C ILE A 46 14.42 -13.55 4.71
N TYR A 47 14.68 -13.07 3.48
CA TYR A 47 15.78 -12.15 3.23
C TYR A 47 15.63 -10.85 4.02
N LEU A 48 14.46 -10.21 3.95
CA LEU A 48 14.14 -9.00 4.69
C LEU A 48 14.12 -9.22 6.21
N HIS A 49 13.78 -10.43 6.67
CA HIS A 49 13.88 -10.75 8.09
C HIS A 49 15.30 -10.56 8.62
N TYR A 50 16.31 -11.05 7.89
CA TYR A 50 17.71 -10.91 8.28
C TYR A 50 18.29 -9.52 7.97
N SER A 51 18.00 -8.97 6.79
CA SER A 51 18.58 -7.71 6.35
C SER A 51 17.97 -6.49 7.06
N PHE A 52 16.69 -6.58 7.43
CA PHE A 52 15.88 -5.48 7.97
C PHE A 52 15.40 -5.77 9.40
N ASP A 53 14.59 -6.81 9.63
CA ASP A 53 13.84 -6.96 10.89
C ASP A 53 14.76 -7.17 12.10
N LEU A 54 15.70 -8.13 12.02
CA LEU A 54 16.62 -8.43 13.12
C LEU A 54 17.53 -7.25 13.43
N TRP A 55 18.02 -6.57 12.39
CA TRP A 55 18.88 -5.40 12.54
C TRP A 55 18.13 -4.25 13.22
N LEU A 56 16.90 -3.96 12.78
CA LEU A 56 16.12 -2.86 13.35
C LEU A 56 15.68 -3.16 14.79
N ASN A 57 15.39 -4.42 15.10
CA ASN A 57 15.08 -4.86 16.47
C ASN A 57 16.26 -4.75 17.44
N ALA A 58 17.50 -4.87 16.94
CA ALA A 58 18.69 -4.59 17.73
C ALA A 58 18.90 -3.07 17.87
N TRP A 59 18.84 -2.34 16.75
CA TRP A 59 19.05 -0.90 16.71
C TRP A 59 18.07 -0.13 17.59
N ARG A 60 16.78 -0.51 17.62
CA ARG A 60 15.75 0.16 18.45
C ARG A 60 16.07 0.17 19.94
N LYS A 61 16.88 -0.78 20.45
CA LYS A 61 17.30 -0.83 21.85
C LYS A 61 18.31 0.27 22.20
N GLN A 62 18.97 0.82 21.20
CA GLN A 62 19.95 1.90 21.32
C GLN A 62 19.33 3.27 21.02
N ALA A 63 18.08 3.30 20.55
CA ALA A 63 17.36 4.55 20.28
C ALA A 63 17.06 5.28 21.59
N GLN A 64 17.08 6.60 21.56
CA GLN A 64 16.83 7.40 22.76
C GLN A 64 15.34 7.57 23.09
N GLY A 65 14.45 7.29 22.15
CA GLY A 65 13.01 7.34 22.33
C GLY A 65 12.33 6.09 21.77
N GLU A 66 11.01 6.03 21.93
CA GLU A 66 10.23 4.89 21.44
C GLU A 66 10.28 4.78 19.91
N VAL A 67 10.41 3.54 19.44
CA VAL A 67 10.45 3.16 18.02
C VAL A 67 9.40 2.08 17.76
N VAL A 68 8.52 2.34 16.79
CA VAL A 68 7.51 1.40 16.32
C VAL A 68 7.84 1.00 14.88
N MET A 69 7.76 -0.30 14.59
CA MET A 69 8.02 -0.83 13.24
C MET A 69 6.80 -1.61 12.77
N ILE A 70 6.34 -1.30 11.55
CA ILE A 70 5.32 -2.06 10.85
C ILE A 70 5.89 -2.40 9.47
N ARG A 71 5.92 -3.67 9.10
CA ARG A 71 6.36 -4.14 7.78
C ARG A 71 5.30 -5.03 7.16
N TYR A 72 5.08 -4.86 5.86
CA TYR A 72 4.26 -5.73 5.03
C TYR A 72 5.01 -5.96 3.71
N ALA A 73 5.50 -7.19 3.52
CA ALA A 73 6.44 -7.51 2.43
C ALA A 73 7.61 -6.51 2.40
N ASP A 74 7.77 -5.76 1.31
CA ASP A 74 8.79 -4.73 1.08
C ASP A 74 8.40 -3.33 1.59
N ASP A 75 7.11 -3.06 1.80
CA ASP A 75 6.63 -1.79 2.33
C ASP A 75 6.75 -1.76 3.87
N ALA A 76 7.41 -0.74 4.41
CA ALA A 76 7.57 -0.55 5.86
C ALA A 76 7.28 0.88 6.31
N VAL A 77 6.70 1.00 7.51
CA VAL A 77 6.48 2.27 8.21
C VAL A 77 7.16 2.19 9.58
N LEU A 78 8.03 3.17 9.82
CA LEU A 78 8.75 3.31 11.08
C LEU A 78 8.28 4.58 11.79
N GLY A 79 7.80 4.42 13.03
CA GLY A 79 7.41 5.52 13.91
C GLY A 79 8.51 5.80 14.93
N PHE A 80 8.82 7.08 15.15
CA PHE A 80 9.85 7.51 16.09
C PHE A 80 9.31 8.61 16.99
N GLN A 81 9.58 8.51 18.29
CA GLN A 81 9.28 9.58 19.25
C GLN A 81 10.17 10.81 19.03
N LYS A 82 11.46 10.59 18.73
CA LYS A 82 12.47 11.64 18.56
C LYS A 82 12.89 11.77 17.09
N HIS A 83 12.97 13.01 16.61
CA HIS A 83 13.39 13.30 15.24
C HIS A 83 14.84 12.88 14.95
N GLN A 84 15.73 12.99 15.95
CA GLN A 84 17.13 12.59 15.82
C GLN A 84 17.27 11.08 15.56
N ASP A 85 16.55 10.25 16.31
CA ASP A 85 16.48 8.80 16.10
C ASP A 85 15.98 8.46 14.68
N ALA A 86 14.97 9.18 14.18
CA ALA A 86 14.45 8.98 12.83
C ALA A 86 15.51 9.24 11.75
N ARG A 87 16.28 10.34 11.87
CA ARG A 87 17.36 10.68 10.92
C ARG A 87 18.53 9.71 10.99
N ALA A 88 18.94 9.33 12.21
CA ALA A 88 20.00 8.36 12.43
C ALA A 88 19.61 7.00 11.83
N CYS A 89 18.40 6.52 12.13
CA CYS A 89 17.88 5.26 11.61
C CYS A 89 17.83 5.27 10.08
N GLN A 90 17.27 6.32 9.46
CA GLN A 90 17.18 6.42 8.00
C GLN A 90 18.55 6.26 7.33
N SER A 91 19.57 6.94 7.88
CA SER A 91 20.93 6.93 7.32
C SER A 91 21.62 5.58 7.48
N LEU A 92 21.49 4.97 8.67
CA LEU A 92 22.08 3.66 8.97
C LEU A 92 21.37 2.52 8.25
N LEU A 93 20.04 2.57 8.17
CA LEU A 93 19.23 1.58 7.46
C LEU A 93 19.55 1.57 5.97
N GLN A 94 19.74 2.74 5.35
CA GLN A 94 20.14 2.81 3.95
C GLN A 94 21.50 2.15 3.71
N ARG A 95 22.49 2.40 4.58
CA ARG A 95 23.81 1.73 4.51
C ARG A 95 23.70 0.23 4.73
N ARG A 96 22.91 -0.19 5.72
CA ARG A 96 22.63 -1.60 6.01
C ARG A 96 22.06 -2.31 4.79
N LEU A 97 21.01 -1.76 4.19
CA LEU A 97 20.36 -2.37 3.02
C LEU A 97 21.31 -2.44 1.81
N MET A 98 22.18 -1.44 1.62
CA MET A 98 23.22 -1.49 0.58
C MET A 98 24.20 -2.66 0.75
N GLN A 99 24.57 -3.02 1.99
CA GLN A 99 25.41 -4.21 2.26
C GLN A 99 24.73 -5.53 1.84
N PHE A 100 23.39 -5.52 1.74
CA PHE A 100 22.57 -6.64 1.28
C PHE A 100 22.14 -6.46 -0.20
N GLY A 101 22.78 -5.57 -0.95
CA GLY A 101 22.45 -5.32 -2.36
C GLY A 101 21.07 -4.70 -2.58
N LEU A 102 20.42 -4.20 -1.53
CA LEU A 102 19.11 -3.55 -1.59
C LEU A 102 19.28 -2.03 -1.64
N LYS A 103 18.51 -1.37 -2.50
CA LYS A 103 18.43 0.09 -2.58
C LYS A 103 17.08 0.58 -2.10
N VAL A 104 17.10 1.53 -1.17
CA VAL A 104 15.90 2.24 -0.72
C VAL A 104 15.46 3.18 -1.84
N HIS A 105 14.15 3.21 -2.13
CA HIS A 105 13.62 4.06 -3.18
C HIS A 105 13.49 5.52 -2.69
N PRO A 106 14.32 6.47 -3.19
CA PRO A 106 14.44 7.81 -2.60
C PRO A 106 13.13 8.61 -2.65
N ALA A 107 12.35 8.47 -3.72
CA ALA A 107 11.06 9.16 -3.83
C ALA A 107 9.93 8.54 -2.98
N LYS A 108 10.10 7.32 -2.45
CA LYS A 108 9.10 6.69 -1.57
C LYS A 108 9.42 6.94 -0.09
N THR A 109 10.70 7.03 0.26
CA THR A 109 11.14 7.19 1.64
C THR A 109 11.21 8.66 2.03
N ARG A 110 10.29 9.08 2.89
CA ARG A 110 10.24 10.44 3.43
C ARG A 110 10.01 10.42 4.93
N LEU A 111 10.60 11.40 5.62
CA LEU A 111 10.28 11.69 7.02
C LEU A 111 9.05 12.60 7.07
N VAL A 112 8.06 12.19 7.86
CA VAL A 112 6.80 12.92 8.00
C VAL A 112 6.54 13.17 9.47
N ARG A 113 6.23 14.41 9.84
CA ARG A 113 5.76 14.71 11.19
C ARG A 113 4.34 14.16 11.35
N PHE A 114 4.19 13.20 12.27
CA PHE A 114 2.99 12.41 12.46
C PHE A 114 2.85 11.97 13.92
N GLY A 115 1.63 11.68 14.37
CA GLY A 115 1.33 11.17 15.70
C GLY A 115 0.41 12.08 16.52
N ARG A 116 0.05 11.64 17.73
CA ARG A 116 -0.92 12.30 18.63
C ARG A 116 -0.58 13.75 18.99
N SER A 117 0.70 14.11 18.98
CA SER A 117 1.15 15.46 19.32
C SER A 117 1.34 16.35 18.09
N ALA A 118 1.19 15.81 16.87
CA ALA A 118 1.56 16.53 15.66
C ALA A 118 0.67 17.74 15.40
N LEU A 119 -0.64 17.66 15.70
CA LEU A 119 -1.56 18.79 15.58
C LEU A 119 -1.25 19.86 16.61
N LYS A 120 -1.10 19.50 17.89
CA LYS A 120 -0.69 20.44 18.95
C LYS A 120 0.64 21.15 18.62
N GLN A 121 1.64 20.43 18.15
CA GLN A 121 2.92 21.01 17.70
C GLN A 121 2.76 21.98 16.52
N TYR A 122 1.75 21.78 15.66
CA TYR A 122 1.43 22.71 14.59
C TYR A 122 0.68 23.94 15.10
N GLU A 123 -0.21 23.78 16.07
CA GLU A 123 -0.90 24.90 16.73
C GLU A 123 0.11 25.81 17.47
N GLU A 124 1.09 25.22 18.16
CA GLU A 124 2.16 25.94 18.86
C GLU A 124 3.18 26.59 17.91
N ARG A 125 3.46 25.94 16.77
CA ARG A 125 4.49 26.36 15.79
C ARG A 125 4.02 26.16 14.35
N PRO A 126 3.12 27.03 13.84
CA PRO A 126 2.55 26.90 12.50
C PRO A 126 3.58 26.97 11.38
N GLU A 127 4.68 27.69 11.59
CA GLU A 127 5.78 27.88 10.64
C GLU A 127 6.47 26.57 10.27
N ARG A 128 6.35 25.54 11.11
CA ARG A 128 6.88 24.19 10.82
C ARG A 128 5.99 23.39 9.86
N GLY A 129 4.96 23.99 9.29
CA GLY A 129 4.03 23.39 8.33
C GLY A 129 3.00 22.47 8.99
N LYS A 130 1.99 21.99 8.25
CA LYS A 130 0.95 21.09 8.80
C LYS A 130 1.50 19.68 9.07
N PRO A 131 0.86 18.87 9.95
CA PRO A 131 1.15 17.44 10.04
C PRO A 131 1.01 16.79 8.67
N GLY A 132 1.98 15.94 8.32
CA GLY A 132 1.94 15.30 7.02
C GLY A 132 1.04 14.08 7.00
N THR A 133 0.91 13.52 5.81
CA THR A 133 0.16 12.28 5.57
C THR A 133 1.06 11.27 4.87
N PHE A 134 0.72 9.99 4.95
CA PHE A 134 1.43 8.95 4.21
C PHE A 134 0.48 7.86 3.74
N ASP A 135 0.84 7.23 2.63
CA ASP A 135 0.08 6.11 2.07
C ASP A 135 0.73 4.80 2.54
N PHE A 136 -0.08 3.87 3.03
CA PHE A 136 0.36 2.53 3.43
C PHE A 136 -0.81 1.55 3.26
N LEU A 137 -0.55 0.39 2.63
CA LEU A 137 -1.54 -0.68 2.40
C LEU A 137 -2.86 -0.21 1.75
N GLY A 138 -2.77 0.73 0.79
CA GLY A 138 -3.95 1.23 0.09
C GLY A 138 -4.75 2.30 0.84
N PHE A 139 -4.28 2.73 2.02
CA PHE A 139 -4.89 3.82 2.79
C PHE A 139 -3.96 5.01 2.91
N THR A 140 -4.53 6.20 2.81
CA THR A 140 -3.89 7.44 3.27
C THR A 140 -4.14 7.60 4.76
N HIS A 141 -3.07 7.62 5.54
CA HIS A 141 -3.04 7.84 6.98
C HIS A 141 -2.81 9.33 7.26
N TYR A 142 -3.62 9.90 8.15
CA TYR A 142 -3.56 11.30 8.55
C TYR A 142 -3.98 11.45 10.01
N ILE A 143 -3.57 12.54 10.65
CA ILE A 143 -4.05 12.87 12.00
C ILE A 143 -5.34 13.68 11.86
N GLY A 144 -6.37 13.27 12.58
CA GLY A 144 -7.63 14.00 12.71
C GLY A 144 -8.07 14.06 14.16
N ARG A 145 -9.14 14.80 14.43
CA ARG A 145 -9.70 14.96 15.77
C ARG A 145 -11.01 14.19 15.89
N LEU A 146 -11.14 13.39 16.95
CA LEU A 146 -12.38 12.70 17.29
C LEU A 146 -13.42 13.71 17.82
N HIS A 147 -14.68 13.29 17.87
CA HIS A 147 -15.73 14.12 18.47
C HIS A 147 -15.45 14.45 19.94
N THR A 148 -14.72 13.58 20.65
CA THR A 148 -14.27 13.80 22.03
C THR A 148 -13.13 14.81 22.16
N GLY A 149 -12.70 15.46 21.07
CA GLY A 149 -11.56 16.38 21.05
C GLY A 149 -10.17 15.71 21.03
N LYS A 150 -10.09 14.38 21.15
CA LYS A 150 -8.81 13.64 21.15
C LYS A 150 -8.28 13.48 19.72
N ASP A 151 -6.99 13.71 19.54
CA ASP A 151 -6.31 13.47 18.26
C ASP A 151 -6.11 11.97 18.02
N ALA A 152 -6.41 11.50 16.81
CA ALA A 152 -6.33 10.10 16.44
C ALA A 152 -5.78 9.90 15.02
N VAL A 153 -5.23 8.71 14.78
CA VAL A 153 -4.82 8.27 13.46
C VAL A 153 -6.07 7.87 12.67
N MET A 154 -6.36 8.64 11.64
CA MET A 154 -7.46 8.43 10.72
C MET A 154 -6.95 7.76 9.44
N ARG A 155 -7.85 7.02 8.78
CA ARG A 155 -7.56 6.32 7.53
C ARG A 155 -8.63 6.63 6.50
N LYS A 156 -8.21 6.84 5.26
CA LYS A 156 -9.11 6.85 4.11
C LYS A 156 -8.54 6.09 2.94
N THR A 157 -9.40 5.51 2.09
CA THR A 157 -8.96 4.85 0.85
C THR A 157 -8.07 5.79 0.04
N GLN A 158 -6.90 5.30 -0.38
CA GLN A 158 -5.96 6.09 -1.16
C GLN A 158 -6.61 6.58 -2.46
N ARG A 159 -6.49 7.88 -2.75
CA ARG A 159 -7.14 8.53 -3.89
C ARG A 159 -6.85 7.81 -5.22
N LYS A 160 -5.59 7.44 -5.46
CA LYS A 160 -5.17 6.74 -6.68
C LYS A 160 -5.85 5.37 -6.83
N ARG A 161 -5.98 4.62 -5.74
CA ARG A 161 -6.66 3.30 -5.72
C ARG A 161 -8.14 3.45 -6.04
N ARG A 162 -8.82 4.37 -5.35
CA ARG A 162 -10.24 4.70 -5.62
C ARG A 162 -10.45 5.11 -7.08
N GLN A 163 -9.65 6.04 -7.60
CA GLN A 163 -9.76 6.49 -8.99
C GLN A 163 -9.54 5.36 -9.99
N THR A 164 -8.56 4.49 -9.74
CA THR A 164 -8.30 3.32 -10.60
C THR A 164 -9.48 2.35 -10.60
N GLN A 165 -10.06 2.08 -9.42
CA GLN A 165 -11.23 1.22 -9.30
C GLN A 165 -12.45 1.80 -10.03
N LEU A 166 -12.74 3.09 -9.86
CA LEU A 166 -13.84 3.76 -10.55
C LEU A 166 -13.66 3.77 -12.07
N LYS A 167 -12.42 3.96 -12.57
CA LYS A 167 -12.11 3.84 -14.00
C LYS A 167 -12.40 2.42 -14.52
N ARG A 168 -12.00 1.38 -13.77
CA ARG A 168 -12.30 -0.02 -14.11
C ARG A 168 -13.80 -0.29 -14.12
N ILE A 169 -14.55 0.19 -13.13
CA ILE A 169 -16.01 0.05 -13.08
C ILE A 169 -16.65 0.73 -14.29
N LYS A 170 -16.24 1.96 -14.61
CA LYS A 170 -16.73 2.70 -15.77
C LYS A 170 -16.48 1.94 -17.08
N GLN A 171 -15.31 1.31 -17.23
CA GLN A 171 -15.00 0.47 -18.39
C GLN A 171 -15.86 -0.80 -18.41
N GLY A 172 -16.00 -1.49 -17.28
CA GLY A 172 -16.85 -2.68 -17.16
C GLY A 172 -18.32 -2.39 -17.47
N LEU A 173 -18.84 -1.23 -17.05
CA LEU A 173 -20.19 -0.78 -17.40
C LEU A 173 -20.36 -0.56 -18.90
N ARG A 174 -19.34 -0.01 -19.59
CA ARG A 174 -19.39 0.17 -21.05
C ARG A 174 -19.43 -1.17 -21.79
N GLN A 175 -18.64 -2.14 -21.35
CA GLN A 175 -18.62 -3.48 -21.94
C GLN A 175 -19.94 -4.23 -21.74
N ARG A 176 -20.68 -3.89 -20.69
CA ARG A 176 -21.97 -4.50 -20.32
C ARG A 176 -23.18 -3.68 -20.74
N LEU A 177 -23.03 -2.75 -21.69
CA LEU A 177 -24.12 -1.85 -22.10
C LEU A 177 -25.34 -2.62 -22.62
N HIS A 178 -25.11 -3.75 -23.30
CA HIS A 178 -26.14 -4.58 -23.91
C HIS A 178 -26.63 -5.72 -23.00
N ASN A 179 -25.96 -5.98 -21.87
CA ASN A 179 -26.38 -7.00 -20.90
C ASN A 179 -27.73 -6.67 -20.28
N ARG A 180 -28.39 -7.67 -19.71
CA ARG A 180 -29.61 -7.44 -18.92
C ARG A 180 -29.28 -6.55 -17.70
N PRO A 181 -30.15 -5.60 -17.31
CA PRO A 181 -29.90 -4.74 -16.15
C PRO A 181 -29.64 -5.52 -14.87
N GLU A 182 -30.31 -6.65 -14.68
CA GLU A 182 -30.20 -7.52 -13.50
C GLU A 182 -28.79 -8.12 -13.38
N GLU A 183 -28.24 -8.65 -14.47
CA GLU A 183 -26.88 -9.20 -14.52
C GLU A 183 -25.83 -8.14 -14.21
N THR A 184 -26.01 -6.94 -14.78
CA THR A 184 -25.11 -5.80 -14.52
C THR A 184 -25.20 -5.35 -13.06
N GLY A 185 -26.40 -5.36 -12.48
CA GLY A 185 -26.64 -5.07 -11.08
C GLY A 185 -25.97 -6.08 -10.14
N GLN A 186 -26.07 -7.38 -10.43
CA GLN A 186 -25.40 -8.43 -9.65
C GLN A 186 -23.87 -8.33 -9.74
N TRP A 187 -23.34 -7.99 -10.92
CA TRP A 187 -21.90 -7.72 -11.06
C TRP A 187 -21.47 -6.50 -10.24
N LEU A 188 -22.22 -5.38 -10.31
CA LEU A 188 -21.93 -4.19 -9.51
C LEU A 188 -21.99 -4.46 -8.01
N LYS A 189 -22.98 -5.25 -7.56
CA LYS A 189 -23.11 -5.67 -6.15
C LYS A 189 -21.83 -6.34 -5.68
N ARG A 190 -21.35 -7.37 -6.40
CA ARG A 190 -20.09 -8.06 -6.06
C ARG A 190 -18.88 -7.13 -6.04
N VAL A 191 -18.79 -6.19 -6.98
CA VAL A 191 -17.67 -5.22 -7.03
C VAL A 191 -17.71 -4.25 -5.84
N VAL A 192 -18.90 -3.78 -5.46
CA VAL A 192 -19.10 -2.88 -4.32
C VAL A 192 -18.82 -3.62 -3.01
N GLU A 193 -19.34 -4.84 -2.85
CA GLU A 193 -19.09 -5.70 -1.69
C GLU A 193 -17.59 -5.98 -1.51
N GLY A 194 -16.89 -6.37 -2.57
CA GLY A 194 -15.43 -6.54 -2.52
C GLY A 194 -14.69 -5.27 -2.08
N HIS A 195 -15.11 -4.10 -2.59
CA HIS A 195 -14.51 -2.83 -2.18
C HIS A 195 -14.79 -2.50 -0.70
N ILE A 196 -16.00 -2.77 -0.22
CA ILE A 196 -16.35 -2.55 1.19
C ILE A 196 -15.57 -3.52 2.09
N ASN A 197 -15.39 -4.78 1.68
CA ASN A 197 -14.63 -5.76 2.44
C ASN A 197 -13.14 -5.37 2.54
N ASP A 198 -12.54 -4.89 1.45
CA ASP A 198 -11.12 -4.48 1.44
C ASP A 198 -10.87 -3.19 2.22
N TYR A 199 -11.80 -2.22 2.15
CA TYR A 199 -11.60 -0.86 2.66
C TYR A 199 -12.48 -0.52 3.88
N GLY A 200 -13.21 -1.49 4.41
CA GLY A 200 -14.10 -1.41 5.57
C GLY A 200 -13.37 -1.27 6.90
N VAL A 201 -12.65 -0.16 7.08
CA VAL A 201 -11.88 0.14 8.30
C VAL A 201 -12.43 1.36 9.04
N PRO A 202 -12.18 1.50 10.36
CA PRO A 202 -12.56 2.68 11.12
C PRO A 202 -12.14 3.99 10.43
N PHE A 203 -12.99 5.00 10.54
CA PHE A 203 -12.80 6.35 9.99
C PHE A 203 -12.85 6.47 8.45
N ASN A 204 -13.07 5.37 7.71
CA ASN A 204 -13.18 5.39 6.24
C ASN A 204 -14.64 5.41 5.71
N SER A 205 -15.65 5.38 6.59
CA SER A 205 -17.07 5.27 6.21
C SER A 205 -17.50 6.33 5.20
N ARG A 206 -17.10 7.59 5.40
CA ARG A 206 -17.41 8.68 4.46
C ARG A 206 -16.89 8.42 3.05
N ALA A 207 -15.68 7.88 2.90
CA ALA A 207 -15.11 7.60 1.59
C ALA A 207 -15.80 6.40 0.92
N LEU A 208 -16.22 5.40 1.70
CA LEU A 208 -17.00 4.25 1.23
C LEU A 208 -18.38 4.70 0.73
N CYS A 209 -19.10 5.53 1.50
CA CYS A 209 -20.38 6.08 1.06
C CYS A 209 -20.24 6.87 -0.24
N GLN A 210 -19.22 7.73 -0.35
CA GLN A 210 -18.94 8.47 -1.59
C GLN A 210 -18.66 7.55 -2.77
N PHE A 211 -17.91 6.47 -2.56
CA PHE A 211 -17.62 5.49 -3.60
C PHE A 211 -18.91 4.80 -4.08
N VAL A 212 -19.76 4.33 -3.16
CA VAL A 212 -21.04 3.70 -3.49
C VAL A 212 -21.94 4.67 -4.27
N GLU A 213 -22.04 5.93 -3.83
CA GLU A 213 -22.83 6.94 -4.54
C GLU A 213 -22.30 7.24 -5.95
N GLU A 214 -20.97 7.28 -6.13
CA GLU A 214 -20.38 7.41 -7.47
C GLU A 214 -20.71 6.21 -8.37
N VAL A 215 -20.67 4.99 -7.82
CA VAL A 215 -21.05 3.78 -8.57
C VAL A 215 -22.53 3.81 -8.96
N LYS A 216 -23.43 4.18 -8.04
CA LYS A 216 -24.86 4.36 -8.34
C LYS A 216 -25.09 5.38 -9.46
N ARG A 217 -24.43 6.54 -9.38
CA ARG A 217 -24.51 7.58 -10.43
C ARG A 217 -24.00 7.08 -11.78
N MET A 218 -22.90 6.33 -11.81
CA MET A 218 -22.37 5.74 -13.04
C MET A 218 -23.34 4.73 -13.65
N TRP A 219 -23.94 3.87 -12.83
CA TRP A 219 -24.93 2.91 -13.30
C TRP A 219 -26.18 3.59 -13.84
N LEU A 220 -26.74 4.55 -13.10
CA LEU A 220 -27.89 5.35 -13.56
C LEU A 220 -27.62 6.02 -14.91
N LYS A 221 -26.43 6.61 -15.08
CA LYS A 221 -26.01 7.22 -16.35
C LYS A 221 -25.93 6.18 -17.48
N SER A 222 -25.50 4.95 -17.19
CA SER A 222 -25.45 3.85 -18.16
C SER A 222 -26.86 3.41 -18.58
N LEU A 223 -27.79 3.28 -17.63
CA LEU A 223 -29.19 2.90 -17.92
C LEU A 223 -29.90 3.97 -18.76
N ARG A 224 -29.72 5.26 -18.42
CA ARG A 224 -30.29 6.37 -19.19
C ARG A 224 -29.78 6.39 -20.63
N ARG A 225 -28.48 6.11 -20.84
CA ARG A 225 -27.89 6.01 -22.19
C ARG A 225 -28.49 4.89 -23.01
N ARG A 226 -28.74 3.73 -22.41
CA ARG A 226 -29.38 2.60 -23.10
C ARG A 226 -30.83 2.89 -23.47
N SER A 227 -31.56 3.54 -22.57
CA SER A 227 -33.00 3.80 -22.74
C SER A 227 -33.29 4.80 -23.87
N GLN A 228 -32.35 5.69 -24.21
CA GLN A 228 -32.50 6.79 -25.19
C GLN A 228 -33.67 7.78 -24.90
N ARG A 229 -34.51 7.52 -23.88
CA ARG A 229 -35.65 8.36 -23.47
C ARG A 229 -35.27 9.62 -22.69
N HIS A 230 -33.98 9.85 -22.41
CA HIS A 230 -33.51 10.96 -21.58
C HIS A 230 -32.54 11.85 -22.37
N LYS A 231 -32.88 13.13 -22.58
CA LYS A 231 -31.94 14.13 -23.11
C LYS A 231 -30.81 14.32 -22.08
N MET A 232 -29.56 14.07 -22.47
CA MET A 232 -28.41 14.42 -21.64
C MET A 232 -28.09 15.90 -21.89
N THR A 233 -28.52 16.77 -20.97
CA THR A 233 -27.98 18.12 -20.81
C THR A 233 -26.64 18.09 -20.09
#